data_AF-A0A832B576-F1
#
_entry.id   AF-A0A832B576-F1
#
_cell.length_a   1.000
_cell.length_b   1.000
_cell.length_c   1.000
_cell.angle_alpha   90.00
_cell.angle_beta   90.00
_cell.angle_gamma   90.00
#
_symmetry.space_group_name_H-M   'P 1'
#
loop_
_entity.id
_entity.type
_entity.pdbx_description
1 polymer ?
#
loop_
_entity_poly.entity_id
_entity_poly.type
_entity_poly.pdbx_seq_one_letter_code
_entity_poly.pdbx_strand_id
1 'polypeptide(L)'
;MARPSGVVPMRPTSRERQSASAEWSARHQHHQREDEHSAGDDHPARRRGHERGATSASDREVGELTPGGSGFAELLRVARRRAGLSQSALARAVGIDASYLNRLERAEREPPRRSTVEALAGALGLGPDEADRLLVAAGRLPSALEKLGPLDPTVRLVAGILADECIPSAEREEFRQIVELVARRWPAHANSVHSHRVPSHGGG
;
A
#
# COMPACT_ATOMS: atom_id res chain seq x y z
N MET A 1 14.50 -13.80 47.63
CA MET A 1 13.31 -13.85 46.76
C MET A 1 13.74 -13.52 45.33
N ALA A 2 13.87 -14.53 44.46
CA ALA A 2 14.28 -14.38 43.06
C ALA A 2 13.04 -14.41 42.15
N ARG A 3 12.95 -13.49 41.19
CA ARG A 3 11.86 -13.43 40.20
C ARG A 3 12.19 -14.33 39.00
N PRO A 4 11.22 -15.02 38.37
CA PRO A 4 11.49 -15.90 37.24
C PRO A 4 11.73 -15.09 35.96
N SER A 5 12.79 -15.45 35.21
CA SER A 5 13.08 -14.95 33.86
C SER A 5 11.94 -15.27 32.90
N GLY A 6 11.34 -14.23 32.33
CA GLY A 6 10.37 -14.35 31.23
C GLY A 6 11.09 -14.68 29.92
N VAL A 7 10.70 -15.78 29.29
CA VAL A 7 11.11 -16.16 27.93
C VAL A 7 10.52 -15.14 26.95
N VAL A 8 11.38 -14.39 26.27
CA VAL A 8 11.00 -13.52 25.15
C VAL A 8 10.64 -14.42 23.97
N PRO A 9 9.45 -14.31 23.34
CA PRO A 9 9.12 -15.12 22.17
C PRO A 9 10.04 -14.73 21.01
N MET A 10 10.79 -15.70 20.49
CA MET A 10 11.62 -15.53 19.31
C MET A 10 10.74 -15.09 18.14
N ARG A 11 11.11 -13.98 17.49
CA ARG A 11 10.53 -13.57 16.21
C ARG A 11 10.85 -14.65 15.17
N PRO A 12 9.87 -15.11 14.37
CA PRO A 12 10.11 -16.17 13.39
C PRO A 12 11.20 -15.74 12.42
N THR A 13 12.05 -16.68 12.03
CA THR A 13 13.21 -16.42 11.18
C THR A 13 12.80 -15.98 9.77
N SER A 14 13.72 -15.37 9.03
CA SER A 14 13.51 -15.00 7.62
C SER A 14 13.09 -16.20 6.76
N ARG A 15 13.56 -17.40 7.12
CA ARG A 15 13.17 -18.67 6.49
C ARG A 15 11.70 -19.02 6.75
N GLU A 16 11.22 -18.90 7.98
CA GLU A 16 9.80 -19.16 8.33
C GLU A 16 8.84 -18.16 7.69
N ARG A 17 9.23 -16.88 7.55
CA ARG A 17 8.40 -15.88 6.84
C ARG A 17 8.32 -16.13 5.33
N GLN A 18 9.41 -16.58 4.72
CA GLN A 18 9.43 -16.93 3.29
C GLN A 18 8.65 -18.23 3.03
N SER A 19 8.75 -19.21 3.94
CA SER A 19 7.92 -20.41 3.90
C SER A 19 6.43 -20.06 4.01
N ALA A 20 6.04 -19.18 4.95
CA ALA A 20 4.64 -18.76 5.08
C ALA A 20 4.13 -18.01 3.83
N SER A 21 4.98 -17.20 3.17
CA SER A 21 4.62 -16.49 1.93
C SER A 21 4.49 -17.44 0.73
N ALA A 22 5.39 -18.42 0.60
CA ALA A 22 5.36 -19.41 -0.48
C ALA A 22 4.24 -20.45 -0.28
N GLU A 23 4.00 -20.87 0.96
CA GLU A 23 2.89 -21.75 1.34
C GLU A 23 1.54 -21.06 1.13
N TRP A 24 1.45 -19.75 1.38
CA TRP A 24 0.24 -18.97 1.08
C TRP A 24 -0.03 -18.92 -0.43
N SER A 25 1.00 -18.64 -1.25
CA SER A 25 0.90 -18.66 -2.72
C SER A 25 0.50 -20.03 -3.27
N ALA A 26 1.07 -21.12 -2.74
CA ALA A 26 0.75 -22.48 -3.17
C ALA A 26 -0.66 -22.92 -2.75
N ARG A 27 -1.11 -22.54 -1.54
CA ARG A 27 -2.43 -22.92 -1.00
C ARG A 27 -3.58 -22.14 -1.66
N HIS A 28 -3.32 -20.97 -2.24
CA HIS A 28 -4.34 -20.16 -2.94
C HIS A 28 -4.40 -20.41 -4.45
N GLN A 29 -3.36 -20.96 -5.05
CA GLN A 29 -3.37 -21.40 -6.45
C GLN A 29 -4.35 -22.58 -6.66
N HIS A 30 -4.65 -23.34 -5.61
CA HIS A 30 -5.64 -24.42 -5.62
C HIS A 30 -7.10 -23.93 -5.50
N HIS A 31 -7.36 -22.81 -4.80
CA HIS A 31 -8.71 -22.24 -4.68
C HIS A 31 -9.16 -21.45 -5.91
N GLN A 32 -8.23 -20.95 -6.73
CA GLN A 32 -8.56 -20.23 -7.98
C GLN A 32 -9.30 -21.09 -9.02
N ARG A 33 -9.27 -22.44 -8.90
CA ARG A 33 -9.98 -23.34 -9.83
C ARG A 33 -11.38 -23.75 -9.36
N GLU A 34 -11.74 -23.49 -8.11
CA GLU A 34 -13.04 -23.92 -7.54
C GLU A 34 -14.11 -22.82 -7.62
N ASP A 35 -13.70 -21.55 -7.71
CA ASP A 35 -14.64 -20.42 -7.79
C ASP A 35 -15.11 -20.09 -9.24
N GLU A 36 -14.60 -20.77 -10.26
CA GLU A 36 -14.99 -20.58 -11.67
C GLU A 36 -16.31 -21.27 -12.08
N HIS A 37 -16.95 -22.04 -11.18
CA HIS A 37 -18.12 -22.87 -11.51
C HIS A 37 -19.47 -22.45 -10.89
N SER A 38 -19.62 -21.21 -10.43
CA SER A 38 -20.94 -20.72 -9.98
C SER A 38 -21.19 -19.26 -10.40
N ALA A 39 -21.35 -19.07 -11.71
CA ALA A 39 -21.93 -17.86 -12.29
C ALA A 39 -23.25 -18.24 -12.96
N GLY A 40 -24.30 -18.31 -12.14
CA GLY A 40 -25.65 -18.56 -12.58
C GLY A 40 -26.60 -18.48 -11.40
N ASP A 41 -27.13 -17.29 -11.15
CA ASP A 41 -28.48 -17.16 -10.58
C ASP A 41 -29.03 -15.77 -10.89
N ASP A 42 -29.86 -15.76 -11.93
CA ASP A 42 -30.96 -14.82 -12.11
C ASP A 42 -31.97 -15.01 -10.98
N HIS A 43 -32.28 -13.98 -10.20
CA HIS A 43 -33.66 -13.82 -9.74
C HIS A 43 -34.10 -12.37 -9.49
N PRO A 44 -35.35 -11.99 -9.84
CA PRO A 44 -35.79 -10.61 -9.91
C PRO A 44 -36.56 -10.13 -8.66
N ALA A 45 -36.64 -8.80 -8.62
CA ALA A 45 -37.45 -7.88 -7.79
C ALA A 45 -38.62 -8.42 -6.95
N ARG A 46 -38.71 -7.95 -5.70
CA ARG A 46 -39.93 -7.37 -5.11
C ARG A 46 -39.64 -6.16 -4.20
N ARG A 47 -40.52 -5.16 -4.31
CA ARG A 47 -40.48 -3.81 -3.73
C ARG A 47 -41.29 -3.68 -2.42
N ARG A 48 -41.02 -2.54 -1.75
CA ARG A 48 -41.79 -1.75 -0.75
C ARG A 48 -41.58 -2.19 0.70
N GLY A 49 -41.26 -1.32 1.66
CA GLY A 49 -41.02 0.12 1.64
C GLY A 49 -40.88 0.61 3.09
N HIS A 50 -40.07 1.64 3.32
CA HIS A 50 -40.26 2.55 4.46
C HIS A 50 -39.68 3.92 4.11
N GLU A 51 -40.48 4.93 4.42
CA GLU A 51 -40.32 6.31 4.02
C GLU A 51 -39.46 7.10 5.02
N ARG A 52 -38.72 8.07 4.46
CA ARG A 52 -38.47 9.43 4.95
C ARG A 52 -37.83 9.64 6.34
N GLY A 53 -36.59 10.11 6.28
CA GLY A 53 -36.02 11.05 7.23
C GLY A 53 -35.00 11.93 6.48
N ALA A 54 -35.44 13.10 6.04
CA ALA A 54 -34.61 14.12 5.41
C ALA A 54 -33.85 14.91 6.49
N THR A 55 -32.54 15.02 6.34
CA THR A 55 -31.79 16.21 6.76
C THR A 55 -30.72 16.52 5.73
N SER A 56 -30.73 17.77 5.32
CA SER A 56 -30.01 18.40 4.23
C SER A 56 -28.50 18.51 4.48
N ALA A 57 -27.76 18.48 3.37
CA ALA A 57 -26.54 19.20 3.03
C ALA A 57 -25.64 19.68 4.18
N SER A 58 -24.43 19.14 4.20
CA SER A 58 -23.24 19.96 4.37
C SER A 58 -22.19 19.45 3.39
N ASP A 59 -22.04 20.21 2.31
CA ASP A 59 -20.82 20.43 1.54
C ASP A 59 -19.59 19.71 2.11
N ARG A 60 -19.16 18.68 1.40
CA ARG A 60 -17.78 18.22 1.46
C ARG A 60 -17.24 18.19 0.04
N GLU A 61 -17.09 19.37 -0.52
CA GLU A 61 -15.98 19.63 -1.44
C GLU A 61 -14.68 19.50 -0.64
N VAL A 62 -14.21 18.27 -0.49
CA VAL A 62 -12.79 17.99 -0.19
C VAL A 62 -12.31 17.06 -1.30
N GLY A 63 -12.39 17.58 -2.52
CA GLY A 63 -12.10 16.87 -3.74
C GLY A 63 -11.06 17.59 -4.58
N GLU A 64 -10.12 18.34 -3.99
CA GLU A 64 -9.05 18.91 -4.80
C GLU A 64 -7.80 19.21 -3.99
N LEU A 65 -6.91 18.21 -3.92
CA LEU A 65 -5.47 18.42 -3.94
C LEU A 65 -4.82 17.24 -4.68
N THR A 66 -4.90 17.23 -6.01
CA THR A 66 -3.76 16.90 -6.90
C THR A 66 -4.16 17.08 -8.37
N PRO A 67 -3.45 17.92 -9.14
CA PRO A 67 -3.51 17.87 -10.59
C PRO A 67 -2.76 16.60 -11.06
N GLY A 68 -3.51 15.61 -11.56
CA GLY A 68 -2.97 14.44 -12.27
C GLY A 68 -3.02 13.07 -11.57
N GLY A 69 -3.59 12.96 -10.36
CA GLY A 69 -3.68 11.70 -9.62
C GLY A 69 -5.11 11.15 -9.57
N SER A 70 -5.32 9.91 -10.03
CA SER A 70 -6.59 9.21 -9.77
C SER A 70 -6.80 9.06 -8.26
N GLY A 71 -8.03 9.31 -7.77
CA GLY A 71 -8.36 9.21 -6.35
C GLY A 71 -8.16 7.78 -5.80
N PHE A 72 -8.05 7.67 -4.47
CA PHE A 72 -7.81 6.40 -3.76
C PHE A 72 -8.68 5.24 -4.26
N ALA A 73 -9.98 5.48 -4.45
CA ALA A 73 -10.95 4.49 -4.89
C ALA A 73 -10.57 3.86 -6.25
N GLU A 74 -10.18 4.67 -7.22
CA GLU A 74 -9.83 4.19 -8.56
C GLU A 74 -8.47 3.48 -8.55
N LEU A 75 -7.47 4.01 -7.83
CA LEU A 75 -6.18 3.33 -7.67
C LEU A 75 -6.34 1.94 -7.05
N LEU A 76 -7.15 1.83 -6.00
CA LEU A 76 -7.44 0.57 -5.34
C LEU A 76 -8.12 -0.42 -6.30
N ARG A 77 -9.14 0.05 -7.04
CA ARG A 77 -9.88 -0.76 -8.01
C ARG A 77 -9.00 -1.24 -9.16
N VAL A 78 -8.15 -0.37 -9.71
CA VAL A 78 -7.21 -0.73 -10.79
C VAL A 78 -6.19 -1.75 -10.30
N ALA A 79 -5.58 -1.51 -9.13
CA ALA A 79 -4.64 -2.44 -8.52
C ALA A 79 -5.28 -3.81 -8.26
N ARG A 80 -6.51 -3.85 -7.71
CA ARG A 80 -7.25 -5.10 -7.48
C ARG A 80 -7.52 -5.86 -8.77
N ARG A 81 -8.00 -5.18 -9.81
CA ARG A 81 -8.26 -5.80 -11.11
C ARG A 81 -6.98 -6.37 -11.73
N ARG A 82 -5.87 -5.65 -11.64
CA ARG A 82 -4.56 -6.12 -12.12
C ARG A 82 -4.08 -7.36 -11.35
N ALA A 83 -4.36 -7.44 -10.06
CA ALA A 83 -4.07 -8.61 -9.24
C ALA A 83 -5.03 -9.80 -9.49
N GLY A 84 -6.06 -9.64 -10.34
CA GLY A 84 -7.04 -10.69 -10.62
C GLY A 84 -7.96 -11.04 -9.44
N LEU A 85 -8.03 -10.19 -8.41
CA LEU A 85 -8.79 -10.47 -7.20
C LEU A 85 -10.23 -9.96 -7.32
N SER A 86 -11.20 -10.74 -6.86
CA SER A 86 -12.55 -10.22 -6.59
C SER A 86 -12.53 -9.30 -5.36
N GLN A 87 -13.56 -8.46 -5.19
CA GLN A 87 -13.69 -7.64 -3.98
C GLN A 87 -13.75 -8.53 -2.72
N SER A 88 -14.55 -9.59 -2.75
CA SER A 88 -14.65 -10.54 -1.63
C SER A 88 -13.32 -11.23 -1.31
N ALA A 89 -12.53 -11.58 -2.33
CA ALA A 89 -11.21 -12.20 -2.14
C ALA A 89 -10.23 -11.23 -1.47
N LEU A 90 -10.15 -9.99 -1.96
CA LEU A 90 -9.28 -8.97 -1.36
C LEU A 90 -9.72 -8.62 0.08
N ALA A 91 -11.02 -8.44 0.29
CA ALA A 91 -11.57 -8.12 1.60
C ALA A 91 -11.23 -9.22 2.63
N ARG A 92 -11.39 -10.50 2.24
CA ARG A 92 -11.01 -11.65 3.06
C ARG A 92 -9.50 -11.69 3.36
N ALA A 93 -8.65 -11.42 2.36
CA ALA A 93 -7.20 -11.41 2.53
C ALA A 93 -6.73 -10.32 3.52
N VAL A 94 -7.42 -9.18 3.56
CA VAL A 94 -7.12 -8.05 4.45
C VAL A 94 -7.85 -8.14 5.80
N GLY A 95 -8.86 -9.01 5.92
CA GLY A 95 -9.68 -9.14 7.12
C GLY A 95 -10.69 -8.00 7.30
N ILE A 96 -11.24 -7.47 6.20
CA ILE A 96 -12.30 -6.45 6.20
C ILE A 96 -13.58 -6.98 5.55
N ASP A 97 -14.68 -6.29 5.78
CA ASP A 97 -15.96 -6.63 5.15
C ASP A 97 -15.97 -6.29 3.64
N ALA A 98 -16.59 -7.17 2.84
CA ALA A 98 -16.65 -6.99 1.38
C ALA A 98 -17.51 -5.79 0.96
N SER A 99 -18.58 -5.47 1.70
CA SER A 99 -19.38 -4.26 1.47
C SER A 99 -18.58 -3.00 1.81
N TYR A 100 -17.75 -3.04 2.86
CA TYR A 100 -16.82 -1.95 3.15
C TYR A 100 -15.82 -1.72 2.01
N LEU A 101 -15.20 -2.77 1.46
CA LEU A 101 -14.29 -2.65 0.31
C LEU A 101 -15.02 -2.11 -0.93
N ASN A 102 -16.23 -2.60 -1.22
CA ASN A 102 -17.02 -2.10 -2.34
C ASN A 102 -17.29 -0.59 -2.22
N ARG A 103 -17.65 -0.12 -1.03
CA ARG A 103 -17.87 1.31 -0.78
C ARG A 103 -16.58 2.14 -0.89
N LEU A 104 -15.42 1.59 -0.51
CA LEU A 104 -14.12 2.23 -0.73
C LEU A 104 -13.83 2.40 -2.22
N GLU A 105 -14.03 1.36 -3.04
CA GLU A 105 -13.81 1.42 -4.50
C GLU A 105 -14.80 2.33 -5.23
N ARG A 106 -15.90 2.70 -4.59
CA ARG A 106 -16.91 3.63 -5.11
C ARG A 106 -16.77 5.05 -4.57
N ALA A 107 -15.72 5.33 -3.78
CA ALA A 107 -15.53 6.61 -3.09
C ALA A 107 -16.71 7.03 -2.17
N GLU A 108 -17.50 6.06 -1.69
CA GLU A 108 -18.63 6.29 -0.77
C GLU A 108 -18.19 6.24 0.72
N ARG A 109 -16.88 6.07 0.95
CA ARG A 109 -16.21 6.05 2.24
C ARG A 109 -14.86 6.73 2.11
N GLU A 110 -14.50 7.47 3.14
CA GLU A 110 -13.15 8.01 3.32
C GLU A 110 -12.09 6.89 3.30
N PRO A 111 -10.89 7.16 2.77
CA PRO A 111 -9.78 6.22 2.80
C PRO A 111 -9.48 5.73 4.23
N PRO A 112 -9.16 4.44 4.41
CA PRO A 112 -8.99 3.86 5.73
C PRO A 112 -7.69 4.33 6.41
N ARG A 113 -7.48 3.85 7.64
CA ARG A 113 -6.25 4.14 8.40
C ARG A 113 -5.03 3.55 7.68
N ARG A 114 -3.84 4.09 7.96
CA ARG A 114 -2.56 3.68 7.34
C ARG A 114 -2.38 2.16 7.33
N SER A 115 -2.59 1.51 8.48
CA SER A 115 -2.43 0.06 8.63
C SER A 115 -3.29 -0.76 7.66
N THR A 116 -4.52 -0.32 7.40
CA THR A 116 -5.42 -0.97 6.42
C THR A 116 -4.95 -0.72 4.99
N VAL A 117 -4.47 0.48 4.68
CA VAL A 117 -3.90 0.79 3.35
C VAL A 117 -2.65 -0.06 3.08
N GLU A 118 -1.78 -0.21 4.07
CA GLU A 118 -0.59 -1.08 3.98
C GLU A 118 -0.98 -2.55 3.83
N ALA A 119 -2.01 -3.03 4.54
CA ALA A 119 -2.52 -4.38 4.39
C ALA A 119 -3.14 -4.62 3.00
N LEU A 120 -3.89 -3.65 2.46
CA LEU A 120 -4.40 -3.68 1.08
C LEU A 120 -3.24 -3.75 0.08
N ALA A 121 -2.24 -2.88 0.21
CA ALA A 121 -1.07 -2.88 -0.67
C ALA A 121 -0.31 -4.21 -0.64
N GLY A 122 -0.16 -4.81 0.55
CA GLY A 122 0.44 -6.14 0.72
C GLY A 122 -0.37 -7.25 0.05
N ALA A 123 -1.69 -7.30 0.27
CA ALA A 123 -2.57 -8.30 -0.33
C ALA A 123 -2.67 -8.17 -1.86
N LEU A 124 -2.47 -6.96 -2.38
CA LEU A 124 -2.42 -6.66 -3.82
C LEU A 124 -1.05 -6.92 -4.46
N GLY A 125 -0.03 -7.23 -3.66
CA GLY A 125 1.34 -7.45 -4.15
C GLY A 125 1.99 -6.20 -4.75
N LEU A 126 1.66 -5.01 -4.24
CA LEU A 126 2.20 -3.75 -4.75
C LEU A 126 3.68 -3.59 -4.43
N GLY A 127 4.45 -3.08 -5.39
CA GLY A 127 5.81 -2.63 -5.16
C GLY A 127 5.87 -1.36 -4.27
N PRO A 128 7.05 -0.98 -3.75
CA PRO A 128 7.19 0.16 -2.85
C PRO A 128 6.58 1.47 -3.38
N ASP A 129 6.86 1.81 -4.64
CA ASP A 129 6.36 3.04 -5.26
C ASP A 129 4.83 3.03 -5.43
N GLU A 130 4.25 1.88 -5.76
CA GLU A 130 2.80 1.73 -5.92
C GLU A 130 2.07 1.76 -4.58
N ALA A 131 2.67 1.14 -3.55
CA ALA A 131 2.18 1.21 -2.18
C ALA A 131 2.22 2.65 -1.65
N ASP A 132 3.30 3.39 -1.90
CA ASP A 132 3.42 4.80 -1.50
C ASP A 132 2.44 5.69 -2.28
N ARG A 133 2.18 5.42 -3.57
CA ARG A 133 1.09 6.10 -4.32
C ARG A 133 -0.29 5.85 -3.69
N LEU A 134 -0.58 4.62 -3.30
CA LEU A 134 -1.84 4.28 -2.64
C LEU A 134 -1.98 4.97 -1.27
N LEU A 135 -0.88 5.06 -0.51
CA LEU A 135 -0.82 5.81 0.75
C LEU A 135 -1.08 7.31 0.54
N VAL A 136 -0.40 7.93 -0.43
CA VAL A 136 -0.58 9.35 -0.75
C VAL A 136 -2.01 9.64 -1.17
N ALA A 137 -2.61 8.80 -2.02
CA ALA A 137 -4.00 8.94 -2.43
C ALA A 137 -4.99 8.76 -1.25
N ALA A 138 -4.60 8.02 -0.20
CA ALA A 138 -5.35 7.89 1.04
C ALA A 138 -5.12 9.06 2.02
N GLY A 139 -4.37 10.10 1.64
CA GLY A 139 -3.97 11.20 2.52
C GLY A 139 -3.00 10.74 3.60
N ARG A 140 -2.08 9.82 3.29
CA ARG A 140 -1.00 9.36 4.17
C ARG A 140 0.35 9.66 3.54
N LEU A 141 1.36 9.78 4.40
CA LEU A 141 2.72 9.99 3.94
C LEU A 141 3.31 8.70 3.35
N PRO A 142 4.19 8.83 2.33
CA PRO A 142 5.06 7.74 1.89
C PRO A 142 5.81 7.12 3.06
N SER A 143 6.09 5.83 2.96
CA SER A 143 6.64 5.02 4.05
C SER A 143 8.01 5.49 4.52
N ALA A 144 8.84 6.01 3.62
CA ALA A 144 10.14 6.56 3.96
C ALA A 144 10.01 7.89 4.73
N LEU A 145 9.12 8.78 4.28
CA LEU A 145 8.89 10.08 4.92
C LEU A 145 8.25 9.93 6.31
N GLU A 146 7.37 8.95 6.49
CA GLU A 146 6.80 8.64 7.80
C GLU A 146 7.87 8.19 8.80
N LYS A 147 8.80 7.34 8.37
CA LYS A 147 9.88 6.83 9.24
C LYS A 147 10.92 7.88 9.58
N LEU A 148 11.30 8.69 8.60
CA LEU A 148 12.31 9.73 8.76
C LEU A 148 11.76 10.95 9.53
N GLY A 149 10.44 11.17 9.44
CA GLY A 149 9.78 12.35 9.97
C GLY A 149 9.67 13.43 8.89
N PRO A 150 8.47 13.98 8.60
CA PRO A 150 8.28 15.02 7.58
C PRO A 150 9.04 16.31 7.88
N LEU A 151 9.39 16.53 9.15
CA LEU A 151 10.11 17.70 9.61
C LEU A 151 11.63 17.48 9.67
N ASP A 152 12.14 16.36 9.15
CA ASP A 152 13.57 16.12 9.03
C ASP A 152 14.24 17.31 8.31
N PRO A 153 15.32 17.89 8.89
CA PRO A 153 15.93 19.10 8.37
C PRO A 153 16.48 18.93 6.95
N THR A 154 16.96 17.74 6.60
CA THR A 154 17.52 17.45 5.27
C THR A 154 16.41 17.37 4.23
N VAL A 155 15.34 16.64 4.53
CA VAL A 155 14.16 16.55 3.66
C VAL A 155 13.55 17.93 3.45
N ARG A 156 13.43 18.74 4.51
CA ARG A 156 12.89 20.10 4.42
C ARG A 156 13.75 21.03 3.57
N LEU A 157 15.07 20.91 3.64
CA LEU A 157 15.98 21.70 2.81
C LEU A 157 15.80 21.36 1.33
N VAL A 158 15.81 20.07 0.99
CA VAL A 158 15.61 19.59 -0.38
C VAL A 158 14.23 20.02 -0.90
N ALA A 159 13.18 19.79 -0.11
CA ALA A 159 11.81 20.18 -0.47
C ALA A 159 11.67 21.70 -0.61
N GLY A 160 12.29 22.48 0.28
CA GLY A 160 12.29 23.93 0.24
C GLY A 160 12.88 24.47 -1.06
N ILE A 161 14.07 24.00 -1.45
CA ILE A 161 14.71 24.41 -2.72
C ILE A 161 13.85 24.02 -3.93
N LEU A 162 13.31 22.80 -3.95
CA LEU A 162 12.54 22.33 -5.11
C LEU A 162 11.14 22.96 -5.22
N ALA A 163 10.56 23.40 -4.11
CA ALA A 163 9.23 24.03 -4.06
C ALA A 163 9.28 25.56 -4.17
N ASP A 164 10.45 26.19 -4.01
CA ASP A 164 10.59 27.64 -4.09
C ASP A 164 10.47 28.13 -5.54
N GLU A 165 9.35 28.78 -5.86
CA GLU A 165 9.07 29.33 -7.18
C GLU A 165 9.92 30.57 -7.51
N CYS A 166 10.58 31.19 -6.53
CA CYS A 166 11.55 32.26 -6.77
C CYS A 166 12.84 31.74 -7.40
N ILE A 167 13.13 30.43 -7.28
CA ILE A 167 14.27 29.79 -7.93
C ILE A 167 13.85 29.36 -9.36
N PRO A 168 14.57 29.79 -10.42
CA PRO A 168 14.30 29.38 -11.79
C PRO A 168 14.16 27.86 -11.94
N SER A 169 13.22 27.42 -12.78
CA SER A 169 12.95 25.98 -12.97
C SER A 169 14.18 25.20 -13.43
N ALA A 170 15.07 25.81 -14.22
CA ALA A 170 16.34 25.21 -14.65
C ALA A 170 17.30 24.96 -13.48
N GLU A 171 17.42 25.89 -12.52
CA GLU A 171 18.27 25.72 -11.34
C GLU A 171 17.68 24.67 -10.37
N ARG A 172 16.35 24.63 -10.22
CA ARG A 172 15.68 23.57 -9.44
C ARG A 172 15.86 22.19 -10.07
N GLU A 173 15.86 22.12 -11.40
CA GLU A 173 16.13 20.88 -12.14
C GLU A 173 17.59 20.46 -12.03
N GLU A 174 18.55 21.39 -12.11
CA GLU A 174 19.96 21.11 -11.85
C GLU A 174 20.18 20.55 -10.44
N PHE A 175 19.58 21.17 -9.42
CA PHE A 175 19.63 20.68 -8.05
C PHE A 175 19.06 19.26 -7.94
N ARG A 176 17.91 18.98 -8.57
CA ARG A 176 17.31 17.64 -8.63
C ARG A 176 18.29 16.63 -9.22
N GLN A 177 18.93 16.96 -10.34
CA GLN A 177 19.90 16.08 -11.01
C GLN A 177 21.12 15.80 -10.13
N ILE A 178 21.62 16.79 -9.39
CA ILE A 178 22.73 16.59 -8.44
C ILE A 178 22.32 15.63 -7.31
N VAL A 179 21.14 15.83 -6.71
CA VAL A 179 20.64 14.95 -5.66
C VAL A 179 20.49 13.52 -6.18
N GLU A 180 19.90 13.34 -7.36
CA GLU A 180 19.75 12.03 -8.00
C GLU A 180 21.10 11.39 -8.35
N LEU A 181 22.07 12.17 -8.84
CA LEU A 181 23.41 11.69 -9.14
C LEU A 181 24.12 11.16 -7.90
N VAL A 182 24.05 11.90 -6.79
CA VAL A 182 24.62 11.48 -5.51
C VAL A 182 23.89 10.24 -4.97
N ALA A 183 22.55 10.21 -5.07
CA ALA A 183 21.74 9.09 -4.59
C ALA A 183 22.05 7.77 -5.32
N ARG A 184 22.39 7.81 -6.62
CA ARG A 184 22.78 6.62 -7.40
C ARG A 184 23.98 5.86 -6.82
N ARG A 185 24.80 6.50 -5.97
CA ARG A 185 25.92 5.84 -5.27
C ARG A 185 25.45 4.85 -4.21
N TRP A 186 24.25 5.04 -3.70
CA TRP A 186 23.58 4.12 -2.79
C TRP A 186 22.24 3.76 -3.44
N PRO A 187 22.23 2.89 -4.48
CA PRO A 187 20.97 2.33 -4.93
C PRO A 187 20.29 1.80 -3.66
N ALA A 188 19.10 2.33 -3.35
CA ALA A 188 18.31 1.83 -2.25
C ALA A 188 18.37 0.30 -2.32
N HIS A 189 18.43 -0.39 -1.18
CA HIS A 189 18.50 -1.86 -1.13
C HIS A 189 17.21 -2.52 -1.67
N ALA A 190 16.77 -2.15 -2.87
CA ALA A 190 15.95 -2.89 -3.78
C ALA A 190 16.72 -4.18 -4.09
N ASN A 191 16.22 -5.28 -3.53
CA ASN A 191 16.78 -6.62 -3.56
C ASN A 191 17.84 -6.91 -2.47
N SER A 192 17.42 -6.94 -1.20
CA SER A 192 17.93 -7.97 -0.28
C SER A 192 17.48 -9.38 -0.72
N VAL A 193 17.96 -9.78 -1.92
CA VAL A 193 18.14 -11.15 -2.37
C VAL A 193 19.43 -11.17 -3.19
N HIS A 194 20.56 -10.87 -2.56
CA HIS A 194 21.86 -11.24 -3.11
C HIS A 194 22.68 -11.91 -2.02
N SER A 195 22.82 -13.22 -2.23
CA SER A 195 23.58 -14.17 -1.46
C SER A 195 24.96 -13.64 -1.07
N HIS A 196 25.28 -13.73 0.22
CA HIS A 196 26.65 -13.64 0.71
C HIS A 196 27.49 -14.74 0.03
N ARG A 197 28.27 -14.36 -0.99
CA ARG A 197 29.35 -15.21 -1.49
C ARG A 197 30.50 -15.11 -0.50
N VAL A 198 30.64 -16.11 0.37
CA VAL A 198 31.82 -16.29 1.21
C VAL A 198 33.01 -16.57 0.28
N PRO A 199 34.15 -15.87 0.38
CA PRO A 199 35.35 -16.26 -0.35
C PRO A 199 35.93 -17.51 0.29
N SER A 200 35.84 -18.63 -0.42
CA SER A 200 36.59 -19.86 -0.14
C SER A 200 38.09 -19.53 -0.15
N HIS A 201 38.69 -19.45 1.03
CA HIS A 201 40.14 -19.54 1.14
C HIS A 201 40.52 -20.99 0.83
N GLY A 202 41.18 -21.18 -0.31
CA GLY A 202 41.78 -22.44 -0.69
C GLY A 202 42.89 -22.79 0.31
N GLY A 203 42.73 -23.93 0.96
CA GLY A 203 43.83 -24.69 1.56
C GLY A 203 44.14 -25.87 0.65
N GLY A 204 45.39 -25.99 0.25
CA GLY A 204 45.95 -27.04 -0.60
C GLY A 204 47.36 -26.68 -1.00
#